data_AF-A0A5C1DFY6-F1
#
_entry.id   AF-A0A5C1DFY6-F1
#
_cell.length_a   1.000
_cell.length_b   1.000
_cell.length_c   1.000
_cell.angle_alpha   90.00
_cell.angle_beta   90.00
_cell.angle_gamma   90.00
#
_symmetry.space_group_name_H-M   'P 1'
#
loop_
_entity.id
_entity.type
_entity.pdbx_description
1 polymer ?
#
loop_
_entity_poly.entity_id
_entity_poly.type
_entity_poly.pdbx_seq_one_letter_code
_entity_poly.pdbx_strand_id
1 'polypeptide(L)'
;MSHALNTPKKWAIHIPGPDDLYAAPSHAEAVFVAEHHNKTTLPAIQKIMDSKPPEERRMYPPIECITAEVVPWPWDDSEHEESLSEGWPEFLEEHGLTPEGVAYAARNATTKDMFDGIATNTNSDTKKAEA
;
A
#
# COMPACT_ATOMS: atom_id res chain seq x y z
N MET A 1 15.85 -33.48 7.15
CA MET A 1 14.87 -32.63 6.44
C MET A 1 14.65 -31.41 7.29
N SER A 2 15.20 -30.28 6.85
CA SER A 2 15.18 -29.02 7.58
C SER A 2 13.75 -28.47 7.54
N HIS A 3 13.14 -28.26 8.70
CA HIS A 3 11.96 -27.41 8.79
C HIS A 3 12.37 -26.03 8.29
N ALA A 4 11.91 -25.64 7.10
CA ALA A 4 11.96 -24.25 6.68
C ALA A 4 11.08 -23.49 7.69
N LEU A 5 11.72 -22.82 8.63
CA LEU A 5 11.05 -21.84 9.47
C LEU A 5 10.39 -20.86 8.50
N ASN A 6 9.06 -20.78 8.58
CA ASN A 6 8.26 -19.92 7.75
C ASN A 6 8.52 -18.49 8.22
N THR A 7 9.64 -17.90 7.78
CA THR A 7 10.03 -16.54 8.15
C THR A 7 8.87 -15.63 7.76
N PRO A 8 8.34 -14.81 8.68
CA PRO A 8 7.24 -13.92 8.36
C PRO A 8 7.67 -13.06 7.16
N LYS A 9 6.85 -13.10 6.12
CA LYS A 9 7.11 -12.37 4.88
C LYS A 9 7.17 -10.88 5.21
N LYS A 10 8.30 -10.26 4.88
CA LYS A 10 8.53 -8.82 4.97
C LYS A 10 7.95 -8.11 3.75
N TRP A 11 7.52 -6.88 3.92
CA TRP A 11 6.70 -6.17 2.93
C TRP A 11 7.28 -4.81 2.62
N ALA A 12 6.98 -4.33 1.41
CA ALA A 12 7.50 -3.09 0.90
C ALA A 12 6.46 -2.39 0.03
N ILE A 13 6.66 -1.09 -0.14
CA ILE A 13 6.01 -0.30 -1.19
C ILE A 13 7.03 -0.05 -2.28
N HIS A 14 6.69 -0.43 -3.50
CA HIS A 14 7.49 -0.21 -4.69
C HIS A 14 6.81 0.83 -5.57
N ILE A 15 7.54 1.87 -5.95
CA ILE A 15 7.09 2.87 -6.93
C ILE A 15 8.04 2.75 -8.14
N PRO A 16 7.62 2.11 -9.25
CA PRO A 16 8.53 1.70 -10.31
C PRO A 16 9.23 2.83 -11.08
N GLY A 17 8.67 4.05 -11.06
CA GLY A 17 9.22 5.17 -11.84
C GLY A 17 10.54 5.71 -11.28
N PRO A 18 10.63 6.02 -9.98
CA PRO A 18 11.89 6.42 -9.34
C PRO A 18 12.77 5.24 -8.88
N ASP A 19 12.37 3.98 -9.10
CA ASP A 19 12.98 2.76 -8.50
C ASP A 19 12.97 2.79 -6.96
N ASP A 20 12.01 3.50 -6.36
CA ASP A 20 11.95 3.63 -4.91
C ASP A 20 11.27 2.41 -4.28
N LEU A 21 11.99 1.76 -3.36
CA LEU A 21 11.49 0.64 -2.56
C LEU A 21 11.64 0.95 -1.07
N TYR A 22 10.51 1.04 -0.38
CA TYR A 22 10.46 1.35 1.05
C TYR A 22 9.93 0.16 1.84
N ALA A 23 10.70 -0.30 2.82
CA ALA A 23 10.24 -1.32 3.76
C ALA A 23 9.03 -0.80 4.55
N ALA A 24 8.07 -1.68 4.82
CA ALA A 24 6.87 -1.37 5.58
C ALA A 24 6.76 -2.26 6.82
N PRO A 25 6.32 -1.74 7.99
CA PRO A 25 6.24 -2.52 9.23
C PRO A 25 5.29 -3.72 9.13
N SER A 26 4.30 -3.63 8.24
CA SER A 26 3.34 -4.68 7.98
C SER A 26 2.74 -4.59 6.57
N HIS A 27 2.15 -5.68 6.08
CA HIS A 27 1.41 -5.68 4.82
C HIS A 27 0.25 -4.66 4.82
N ALA A 28 -0.47 -4.55 5.94
CA ALA A 28 -1.61 -3.63 6.04
C ALA A 28 -1.18 -2.16 5.92
N GLU A 29 -0.03 -1.80 6.50
CA GLU A 29 0.54 -0.47 6.37
C GLU A 29 1.05 -0.22 4.95
N ALA A 30 1.71 -1.20 4.32
CA ALA A 30 2.12 -1.12 2.92
C ALA A 30 0.91 -0.84 1.99
N VAL A 31 -0.18 -1.59 2.17
CA VAL A 31 -1.43 -1.42 1.41
C VAL A 31 -2.02 -0.03 1.63
N PHE A 32 -2.15 0.40 2.90
CA PHE A 32 -2.73 1.70 3.21
C PHE A 32 -1.97 2.84 2.51
N VAL A 33 -0.64 2.82 2.60
CA VAL A 33 0.19 3.90 2.06
C VAL A 33 0.28 3.84 0.54
N ALA A 34 0.36 2.65 -0.07
CA ALA A 34 0.29 2.50 -1.52
C ALA A 34 -1.05 3.04 -2.08
N GLU A 35 -2.17 2.71 -1.42
CA GLU A 35 -3.46 3.28 -1.78
C GLU A 35 -3.52 4.79 -1.58
N HIS A 36 -2.95 5.32 -0.49
CA HIS A 36 -2.90 6.76 -0.23
C HIS A 36 -2.10 7.48 -1.32
N HIS A 37 -0.92 6.98 -1.69
CA HIS A 37 -0.12 7.50 -2.80
C HIS A 37 -0.93 7.52 -4.10
N ASN A 38 -1.57 6.39 -4.45
CA ASN A 38 -2.34 6.26 -5.68
C ASN A 38 -3.57 7.18 -5.71
N LYS A 39 -4.21 7.45 -4.56
CA LYS A 39 -5.41 8.29 -4.45
C LYS A 39 -5.09 9.79 -4.33
N THR A 40 -3.93 10.17 -3.84
CA THR A 40 -3.60 11.57 -3.52
C THR A 40 -2.47 12.12 -4.37
N THR A 41 -1.33 11.43 -4.43
CA THR A 41 -0.13 11.85 -5.14
C THR A 41 -0.30 11.76 -6.65
N LEU A 42 -0.79 10.63 -7.19
CA LEU A 42 -0.93 10.48 -8.65
C LEU A 42 -1.85 11.52 -9.30
N PRO A 43 -3.05 11.83 -8.76
CA PRO A 43 -3.88 12.89 -9.33
C PRO A 43 -3.23 14.27 -9.25
N ALA A 44 -2.44 14.54 -8.20
CA ALA A 44 -1.71 15.80 -8.08
C ALA A 44 -0.60 15.91 -9.14
N ILE A 45 0.16 14.84 -9.38
CA ILE A 45 1.16 14.77 -10.46
C ILE A 45 0.50 14.93 -11.82
N GLN A 46 -0.59 14.20 -12.09
CA GLN A 46 -1.33 14.31 -13.35
C GLN A 46 -1.81 15.75 -13.58
N LYS A 47 -2.33 16.42 -12.55
CA LYS A 47 -2.75 17.84 -12.65
C LYS A 47 -1.58 18.77 -12.97
N ILE A 48 -0.41 18.52 -12.41
CA ILE A 48 0.83 19.27 -12.75
C ILE A 48 1.17 19.02 -14.22
N MET A 49 1.22 17.76 -14.67
CA MET A 49 1.51 17.39 -16.05
C MET A 49 0.53 18.04 -17.03
N ASP A 50 -0.76 18.02 -16.75
CA ASP A 50 -1.80 18.61 -17.60
C ASP A 50 -1.66 20.12 -17.74
N SER A 51 -1.08 20.79 -16.73
CA SER A 51 -0.81 22.24 -16.77
C SER A 51 0.42 22.61 -17.61
N LYS A 52 1.26 21.64 -17.98
CA LYS A 52 2.51 21.88 -18.71
C LYS A 52 2.31 21.94 -20.23
N PRO A 53 3.16 22.71 -20.96
CA PRO A 53 3.27 22.60 -22.41
C PRO A 53 3.59 21.16 -22.86
N PRO A 54 3.17 20.73 -24.06
CA PRO A 54 3.42 19.36 -24.54
C PRO A 54 4.89 18.94 -24.56
N GLU A 55 5.81 19.88 -24.77
CA GLU A 55 7.26 19.63 -24.77
C GLU A 55 7.81 19.32 -23.37
N GLU A 56 7.26 19.97 -22.33
CA GLU A 56 7.61 19.71 -20.93
C GLU A 56 6.94 18.44 -20.41
N ARG A 57 5.72 18.11 -20.87
CA ARG A 57 5.01 16.88 -20.49
C ARG A 57 5.79 15.60 -20.79
N ARG A 58 6.62 15.62 -21.84
CA ARG A 58 7.47 14.47 -22.23
C ARG A 58 8.57 14.15 -21.22
N MET A 59 8.85 15.07 -20.29
CA MET A 59 9.84 14.87 -19.23
C MET A 59 9.28 14.14 -18.01
N TYR A 60 7.95 13.93 -17.96
CA TYR A 60 7.30 13.21 -16.88
C TYR A 60 7.05 11.76 -17.29
N PRO A 61 7.30 10.77 -16.40
CA PRO A 61 6.91 9.40 -16.67
C PRO A 61 5.37 9.31 -16.77
N PRO A 62 4.85 8.36 -17.57
CA PRO A 62 3.43 8.02 -17.53
C PRO A 62 2.98 7.68 -16.10
N ILE A 63 1.75 8.07 -15.71
CA ILE A 63 1.21 7.82 -14.36
C ILE A 63 1.20 6.32 -14.01
N GLU A 64 0.92 5.46 -14.98
CA GLU A 64 0.99 4.01 -14.84
C GLU A 64 2.38 3.50 -14.44
N CYS A 65 3.45 4.22 -14.77
CA CYS A 65 4.82 3.87 -14.39
C CYS A 65 5.18 4.30 -12.97
N ILE A 66 4.39 5.15 -12.32
CA ILE A 66 4.63 5.63 -10.94
C ILE A 66 3.53 5.17 -9.98
N THR A 67 2.71 4.20 -10.38
CA THR A 67 1.69 3.63 -9.49
C THR A 67 2.37 2.80 -8.41
N ALA A 68 2.04 3.08 -7.15
CA ALA A 68 2.61 2.37 -6.01
C ALA A 68 2.03 0.96 -5.89
N GLU A 69 2.90 -0.02 -5.67
CA GLU A 69 2.58 -1.45 -5.55
C GLU A 69 3.09 -2.00 -4.22
N VAL A 70 2.36 -2.98 -3.66
CA VAL A 70 2.81 -3.71 -2.47
C VAL A 70 3.51 -4.98 -2.89
N VAL A 71 4.77 -5.12 -2.51
CA VAL A 71 5.62 -6.25 -2.90
C VAL A 71 6.27 -6.91 -1.68
N PRO A 72 6.71 -8.17 -1.79
CA PRO A 72 7.60 -8.75 -0.80
C PRO A 72 8.92 -7.98 -0.77
N TRP A 73 9.49 -7.78 0.40
CA TRP A 73 10.85 -7.24 0.50
C TRP A 73 11.84 -8.22 -0.17
N PRO A 74 12.66 -7.76 -1.13
CA PRO A 74 13.50 -8.65 -1.94
C PRO A 74 14.88 -8.91 -1.31
N TRP A 75 15.23 -8.15 -0.27
CA TRP A 75 16.56 -8.13 0.34
C TRP A 75 16.58 -8.75 1.74
N ASP A 76 17.69 -8.61 2.44
CA ASP A 76 17.87 -9.24 3.74
C ASP A 76 17.16 -8.50 4.89
N ASP A 77 17.21 -9.13 6.07
CA ASP A 77 16.52 -8.63 7.25
C ASP A 77 17.10 -7.31 7.76
N SER A 78 18.42 -7.12 7.65
CA SER A 78 19.12 -5.89 8.06
C SER A 78 18.76 -4.73 7.15
N GLU A 79 18.74 -4.93 5.83
CA GLU A 79 18.35 -3.90 4.87
C GLU A 79 16.89 -3.47 5.08
N HIS A 80 16.02 -4.43 5.44
CA HIS A 80 14.63 -4.10 5.80
C HIS A 80 14.55 -3.22 7.04
N GLU A 81 15.33 -3.54 8.09
CA GLU A 81 15.34 -2.79 9.34
C GLU A 81 15.92 -1.38 9.16
N GLU A 82 16.99 -1.26 8.36
CA GLU A 82 17.57 0.03 7.97
C GLU A 82 16.53 0.88 7.23
N SER A 83 15.92 0.34 6.18
CA SER A 83 14.87 1.04 5.41
C SER A 83 13.66 1.42 6.28
N LEU A 84 13.25 0.57 7.23
CA LEU A 84 12.20 0.90 8.20
C LEU A 84 12.57 2.05 9.13
N SER A 85 13.84 2.14 9.53
CA SER A 85 14.29 3.14 10.49
C SER A 85 14.58 4.49 9.85
N GLU A 86 15.12 4.49 8.62
CA GLU A 86 15.58 5.70 7.94
C GLU A 86 14.62 6.13 6.82
N GLY A 87 14.24 5.22 5.92
CA GLY A 87 13.46 5.55 4.73
C GLY A 87 11.95 5.65 4.98
N TRP A 88 11.38 4.78 5.81
CA TRP A 88 9.94 4.75 6.04
C TRP A 88 9.40 6.04 6.66
N PRO A 89 10.00 6.64 7.71
CA PRO A 89 9.48 7.88 8.29
C PRO A 89 9.53 9.07 7.31
N GLU A 90 10.63 9.21 6.57
CA GLU A 90 10.83 10.28 5.58
C GLU A 90 9.79 10.15 4.45
N PHE A 91 9.64 8.94 3.91
CA PHE A 91 8.64 8.67 2.88
C PHE A 91 7.21 9.01 3.33
N LEU A 92 6.85 8.67 4.58
CA LEU A 92 5.54 9.03 5.12
C LEU A 92 5.37 10.54 5.23
N GLU A 93 6.39 11.26 5.68
CA GLU A 93 6.37 12.72 5.82
C GLU A 93 6.14 13.41 4.47
N GLU A 94 6.84 12.97 3.41
CA GLU A 94 6.64 13.48 2.04
C GLU A 94 5.20 13.29 1.53
N HIS A 95 4.52 12.26 2.03
CA HIS A 95 3.12 11.95 1.72
C HIS A 95 2.11 12.58 2.69
N GLY A 96 2.57 13.42 3.61
CA GLY A 96 1.74 14.08 4.62
C GLY A 96 1.16 13.10 5.65
N LEU A 97 1.84 11.99 5.88
CA LEU A 97 1.46 10.92 6.80
C LEU A 97 2.41 10.89 8.02
N THR A 98 1.99 10.21 9.08
CA THR A 98 2.87 9.89 10.21
C THR A 98 2.85 8.39 10.49
N PRO A 99 3.94 7.80 11.02
CA PRO A 99 3.98 6.38 11.38
C PRO A 99 2.80 5.96 12.26
N GLU A 100 2.45 6.74 13.28
CA GLU A 100 1.35 6.42 14.19
C GLU A 100 -0.01 6.51 13.52
N GLY A 101 -0.19 7.47 12.62
CA GLY A 101 -1.41 7.65 11.84
C GLY A 101 -1.64 6.49 10.88
N VAL A 102 -0.59 6.05 10.19
CA VAL A 102 -0.61 4.90 9.28
C VAL A 102 -0.90 3.61 10.05
N ALA A 103 -0.18 3.35 11.14
CA ALA A 103 -0.44 2.19 11.99
C ALA A 103 -1.90 2.21 12.52
N TYR A 104 -2.42 3.40 12.88
CA TYR A 104 -3.82 3.55 13.30
C TYR A 104 -4.82 3.26 12.18
N ALA A 105 -4.57 3.76 10.97
CA ALA A 105 -5.47 3.57 9.85
C ALA A 105 -5.45 2.11 9.35
N ALA A 106 -4.27 1.49 9.26
CA ALA A 106 -4.09 0.12 8.80
C ALA A 106 -4.82 -0.91 9.69
N ARG A 107 -4.73 -0.76 11.03
CA ARG A 107 -5.50 -1.63 11.96
C ARG A 107 -7.02 -1.46 11.80
N ASN A 108 -7.47 -0.25 11.48
CA ASN A 108 -8.89 0.08 11.40
C ASN A 108 -9.51 -0.31 10.07
N ALA A 109 -8.75 -0.24 8.98
CA ALA A 109 -9.14 -0.82 7.69
C ALA A 109 -9.39 -2.33 7.84
N THR A 110 -8.44 -3.02 8.49
CA THR A 110 -8.54 -4.47 8.76
C THR A 110 -9.78 -4.83 9.60
N THR A 111 -10.13 -4.02 10.61
CA THR A 111 -11.32 -4.27 11.44
C THR A 111 -12.62 -3.93 10.71
N LYS A 112 -12.64 -2.88 9.87
CA LYS A 112 -13.80 -2.56 9.05
C LYS A 112 -14.14 -3.71 8.08
N ASP A 113 -13.15 -4.30 7.43
CA ASP A 113 -13.36 -5.46 6.54
C ASP A 113 -13.91 -6.68 7.30
N MET A 114 -13.46 -6.90 8.54
CA MET A 114 -13.97 -8.01 9.38
C MET A 114 -15.45 -7.81 9.81
N PHE A 115 -15.88 -6.57 10.06
CA PHE A 115 -17.26 -6.29 10.45
C PHE A 115 -18.21 -6.20 9.24
N ASP A 116 -17.78 -5.62 8.12
CA ASP A 116 -18.57 -5.56 6.89
C ASP A 116 -18.71 -6.94 6.23
N GLY A 117 -17.73 -7.84 6.42
CA GLY A 117 -17.78 -9.24 5.95
C GLY A 117 -18.82 -10.12 6.68
N ILE A 118 -19.29 -9.73 7.87
CA ILE A 118 -20.32 -10.48 8.61
C ILE A 118 -21.74 -10.13 8.11
N ALA A 119 -21.93 -8.94 7.51
CA ALA A 119 -23.25 -8.46 7.10
C ALA A 119 -23.84 -9.15 5.86
N THR A 120 -23.06 -9.97 5.14
CA THR A 120 -23.51 -10.65 3.91
C THR A 120 -23.92 -12.11 4.11
N ASN A 121 -23.80 -12.67 5.31
CA ASN A 121 -24.02 -14.11 5.55
C ASN A 121 -25.20 -14.45 6.48
N THR A 122 -26.26 -13.64 6.45
CA THR A 122 -27.54 -13.94 7.12
C THR A 122 -28.73 -13.60 6.22
N ASN A 123 -28.80 -14.23 5.04
CA ASN A 123 -30.11 -14.44 4.42
C ASN A 123 -30.12 -15.67 3.52
N SER A 124 -30.07 -16.84 4.15
CA SER A 124 -30.54 -18.09 3.54
C SER A 124 -31.22 -18.88 4.65
N ASP A 125 -32.33 -19.52 4.29
CA ASP A 125 -33.22 -20.29 5.15
C ASP A 125 -34.28 -19.51 5.94
N THR A 126 -35.38 -19.19 5.27
CA THR A 126 -36.69 -19.68 5.76
C THR A 126 -37.75 -19.73 4.66
N LYS A 127 -38.15 -20.98 4.34
CA LYS A 127 -39.46 -21.42 3.81
C LYS A 127 -39.76 -21.02 2.35
N LYS A 128 -40.18 -21.93 1.47
CA LYS A 128 -41.11 -23.04 1.69
C LYS A 128 -41.05 -24.02 0.51
N ALA A 129 -40.81 -25.30 0.79
CA ALA A 129 -41.18 -26.42 -0.06
C ALA A 129 -42.56 -26.96 0.37
N GLU A 130 -43.21 -27.66 -0.57
CA GLU A 130 -44.49 -28.40 -0.48
C GLU A 130 -45.78 -27.54 -0.42
N ALA A 131 -46.81 -27.79 -1.23
CA ALA A 131 -47.12 -28.82 -2.22
C ALA A 131 -48.08 -28.25 -3.28
#